data_AF-B7ST59-F1
#
_entry.id   AF-B7ST59-F1
#
_cell.length_a   1.000
_cell.length_b   1.000
_cell.length_c   1.000
_cell.angle_alpha   90.00
_cell.angle_beta   90.00
_cell.angle_gamma   90.00
#
_symmetry.space_group_name_H-M   'P 1'
#
loop_
_entity.id
_entity.type
_entity.pdbx_description
1 polymer ?
#
loop_
_entity_poly.entity_id
_entity_poly.type
_entity_poly.pdbx_seq_one_letter_code
_entity_poly.pdbx_strand_id
1 'polypeptide(L)'
;SVLVLLPVEVATGYLYKVTKLIIDSFNIQSGEAPDPLNVITDVLTESIIQLDESVLSQIATGDPEARNKSLILKWCKTFTNTTLMNVTVPGPENCTSPTLCWFDGNQTITLKNVSVTYNLEKCKHLFVDVALSDLAVGLILLALSLLVLCSCLVLIVKLLNSMLKGQVAGIIKKILNTDFPFPFGWVVGYIAILVGAG
;
A
#
# COMPACT_ATOMS: atom_id res chain seq x y z
N SER A 1 9.44 -7.98 29.60
CA SER A 1 9.70 -6.89 28.62
C SER A 1 8.87 -5.65 28.89
N VAL A 2 7.56 -5.78 29.17
CA VAL A 2 6.69 -4.64 29.57
C VAL A 2 7.19 -3.94 30.86
N LEU A 3 7.67 -4.71 31.84
CA LEU A 3 8.17 -4.17 33.12
C LEU A 3 9.41 -3.26 33.02
N VAL A 4 10.14 -3.29 31.89
CA VAL A 4 11.33 -2.44 31.66
C VAL A 4 11.00 -1.28 30.73
N LEU A 5 10.12 -1.50 29.76
CA LEU A 5 9.67 -0.43 28.86
C LEU A 5 8.80 0.59 29.58
N LEU A 6 7.98 0.19 30.56
CA LEU A 6 7.11 1.11 31.30
C LEU A 6 7.90 2.20 32.06
N PRO A 7 8.89 1.87 32.91
CA PRO A 7 9.70 2.90 33.57
C PRO A 7 10.46 3.80 32.59
N VAL A 8 10.96 3.24 31.49
CA VAL A 8 11.66 4.00 30.45
C VAL A 8 10.71 4.92 29.69
N GLU A 9 9.49 4.47 29.41
CA GLU A 9 8.46 5.28 28.74
C GLU A 9 7.99 6.42 29.63
N VAL A 10 7.76 6.19 30.92
CA VAL A 10 7.41 7.25 31.87
C VAL A 10 8.56 8.27 32.00
N ALA A 11 9.81 7.83 31.96
CA ALA A 11 10.97 8.73 32.04
C ALA A 11 11.24 9.51 30.75
N THR A 12 10.96 8.94 29.56
CA THR A 12 11.39 9.52 28.27
C THR A 12 10.26 9.96 27.34
N GLY A 13 9.07 9.36 27.48
CA GLY A 13 7.95 9.47 26.55
C GLY A 13 8.30 9.08 25.11
N TYR A 14 9.25 8.15 24.95
CA TYR A 14 9.86 7.84 23.66
C TYR A 14 8.83 7.23 22.70
N LEU A 15 8.09 6.20 23.11
CA LEU A 15 7.05 5.59 22.29
C LEU A 15 5.97 6.62 21.95
N TYR A 16 5.57 7.47 22.90
CA TYR A 16 4.60 8.53 22.62
C TYR A 16 5.10 9.52 21.56
N LYS A 17 6.34 10.01 21.67
CA LYS A 17 6.91 10.97 20.69
C LYS A 17 7.09 10.34 19.32
N VAL A 18 7.62 9.11 19.26
CA VAL A 18 7.82 8.41 17.98
C VAL A 18 6.47 8.11 17.33
N THR A 19 5.50 7.61 18.09
CA THR A 19 4.15 7.33 17.57
C THR A 19 3.48 8.62 17.08
N LYS A 20 3.63 9.73 17.82
CA LYS A 20 3.09 11.02 17.43
C LYS A 20 3.73 11.55 16.14
N LEU A 21 5.06 11.47 16.01
CA LEU A 21 5.77 11.86 14.79
C LEU A 21 5.34 11.03 13.57
N ILE A 22 5.13 9.72 13.77
CA ILE A 22 4.62 8.83 12.74
C ILE A 22 3.21 9.30 12.33
N ILE A 23 2.28 9.48 13.26
CA ILE A 23 0.91 9.91 12.96
C ILE A 23 0.87 11.29 12.29
N ASP A 24 1.61 12.27 12.83
CA ASP A 24 1.66 13.64 12.32
C ASP A 24 2.26 13.69 10.90
N SER A 25 3.18 12.78 10.56
CA SER A 25 3.72 12.66 9.20
C SER A 25 2.72 12.14 8.16
N PHE A 26 1.65 11.45 8.60
CA PHE A 26 0.73 10.74 7.71
C PHE A 26 -0.61 11.45 7.47
N ASN A 27 -0.77 12.73 7.86
CA ASN A 27 -1.92 13.60 7.57
C ASN A 27 -3.30 12.89 7.63
N ILE A 28 -3.51 12.10 8.67
CA ILE A 28 -4.75 11.32 8.84
C ILE A 28 -5.90 12.29 9.11
N GLN A 29 -6.78 12.48 8.13
CA GLN A 29 -7.96 13.32 8.28
C GLN A 29 -8.95 12.66 9.25
N SER A 30 -9.20 13.32 10.37
CA SER A 30 -9.99 12.83 11.51
C SER A 30 -11.52 12.82 11.27
N GLY A 31 -11.98 12.53 10.05
CA GLY A 31 -13.41 12.58 9.66
C GLY A 31 -14.08 11.22 9.45
N GLU A 32 -13.32 10.22 9.00
CA GLU A 32 -13.74 8.83 8.78
C GLU A 32 -12.52 8.00 9.15
N ALA A 33 -12.58 7.13 10.17
CA ALA A 33 -11.38 6.49 10.71
C ALA A 33 -10.76 5.53 9.66
N PRO A 34 -9.69 5.92 8.94
CA PRO A 34 -9.07 5.02 7.99
C PRO A 34 -8.18 4.09 8.82
N ASP A 35 -8.20 2.80 8.51
CA ASP A 35 -7.24 1.89 9.11
C ASP A 35 -5.83 2.42 8.79
N PRO A 36 -5.00 2.74 9.80
CA PRO A 36 -3.70 3.39 9.57
C PRO A 36 -2.77 2.50 8.74
N LEU A 37 -2.99 1.18 8.78
CA LEU A 37 -2.29 0.24 7.91
C LEU A 37 -2.69 0.43 6.45
N ASN A 38 -3.98 0.65 6.15
CA ASN A 38 -4.46 0.79 4.78
C ASN A 38 -3.88 2.04 4.10
N VAL A 39 -3.84 3.16 4.82
CA VAL A 39 -3.21 4.41 4.33
C VAL A 39 -1.73 4.22 4.01
N ILE A 40 -1.02 3.41 4.80
CA ILE A 40 0.40 3.12 4.57
C ILE A 40 0.57 2.13 3.41
N THR A 41 -0.26 1.08 3.36
CA THR A 41 -0.17 0.07 2.30
C THR A 41 -0.50 0.67 0.95
N ASP A 42 -1.46 1.59 0.87
CA ASP A 42 -1.87 2.21 -0.39
C ASP A 42 -0.73 3.06 -0.97
N VAL A 43 -0.13 3.94 -0.16
CA VAL A 43 1.01 4.77 -0.59
C VAL A 43 2.20 3.92 -1.02
N LEU A 44 2.51 2.85 -0.27
CA LEU A 44 3.58 1.94 -0.62
C LEU A 44 3.27 1.17 -1.91
N THR A 45 2.02 0.70 -2.06
CA THR A 45 1.58 -0.05 -3.23
C THR A 45 1.66 0.83 -4.47
N GLU A 46 1.09 2.04 -4.44
CA GLU A 46 1.14 2.99 -5.55
C GLU A 46 2.57 3.38 -5.96
N SER A 47 3.49 3.48 -4.98
CA SER A 47 4.89 3.76 -5.27
C SER A 47 5.60 2.60 -5.98
N ILE A 48 5.18 1.35 -5.72
CA ILE A 48 5.79 0.16 -6.30
C ILE A 48 5.14 -0.18 -7.65
N ILE A 49 3.81 -0.27 -7.67
CA ILE A 49 3.02 -0.70 -8.83
C ILE A 49 1.63 -0.06 -8.81
N GLN A 50 1.14 0.31 -9.99
CA GLN A 50 -0.24 0.73 -10.17
C GLN A 50 -0.96 -0.29 -11.06
N LEU A 51 -2.16 -0.67 -10.64
CA LEU A 51 -3.00 -1.65 -11.33
C LEU A 51 -4.17 -0.95 -12.01
N ASP A 52 -4.56 -1.45 -13.17
CA ASP A 52 -5.77 -0.98 -13.85
C ASP A 52 -7.00 -1.63 -13.18
N GLU A 53 -7.73 -0.84 -12.37
CA GLU A 53 -8.94 -1.30 -11.67
C GLU A 53 -10.01 -1.82 -12.64
N SER A 54 -10.10 -1.25 -13.84
CA SER A 54 -11.09 -1.67 -14.83
C SER A 54 -10.78 -3.08 -15.34
N VAL A 55 -9.50 -3.37 -15.61
CA VAL A 55 -9.06 -4.71 -16.04
C VAL A 55 -9.18 -5.71 -14.89
N LEU A 56 -8.82 -5.31 -13.66
CA LEU A 56 -8.94 -6.16 -12.48
C LEU A 56 -10.41 -6.57 -12.22
N SER A 57 -11.33 -5.63 -12.30
CA SER A 57 -12.77 -5.89 -12.14
C SER A 57 -13.33 -6.79 -13.25
N GLN A 58 -12.89 -6.61 -14.50
CA GLN A 58 -13.30 -7.46 -15.63
C GLN A 58 -12.79 -8.90 -15.47
N ILE A 59 -11.56 -9.08 -14.95
CA ILE A 59 -11.02 -10.41 -14.63
C ILE A 59 -11.81 -11.07 -13.49
N ALA A 60 -12.14 -10.31 -12.44
CA ALA A 60 -12.96 -10.81 -11.33
C ALA A 60 -14.37 -11.24 -11.78
N THR A 61 -14.91 -10.57 -12.81
CA THR A 61 -16.23 -10.88 -13.41
C THR A 61 -16.16 -12.03 -14.43
N GLY A 62 -14.95 -12.46 -14.84
CA GLY A 62 -14.74 -13.59 -15.75
C GLY A 62 -14.80 -13.26 -17.24
N ASP A 63 -14.63 -11.99 -17.62
CA ASP A 63 -14.66 -11.56 -19.02
C ASP A 63 -13.42 -12.09 -19.79
N PRO A 64 -13.60 -12.83 -20.91
CA PRO A 64 -12.49 -13.33 -21.72
C PRO A 64 -11.64 -12.23 -22.37
N GLU A 65 -12.17 -11.03 -22.61
CA GLU A 65 -11.43 -9.93 -23.25
C GLU A 65 -10.38 -9.33 -22.32
N ALA A 66 -10.60 -9.40 -21.00
CA ALA A 66 -9.70 -8.83 -20.01
C ALA A 66 -8.39 -9.61 -19.86
N ARG A 67 -8.34 -10.89 -20.24
CA ARG A 67 -7.14 -11.73 -20.16
C ARG A 67 -6.04 -11.32 -21.14
N ASN A 68 -6.39 -10.57 -22.19
CA ASN A 68 -5.44 -10.09 -23.20
C ASN A 68 -4.94 -8.67 -22.91
N LYS A 69 -5.47 -8.01 -21.86
CA LYS A 69 -5.03 -6.68 -21.42
C LYS A 69 -3.96 -6.80 -20.34
N SER A 70 -3.08 -5.80 -20.24
CA SER A 70 -2.12 -5.73 -19.15
C SER A 70 -2.79 -5.22 -17.88
N LEU A 71 -2.46 -5.83 -16.74
CA LEU A 71 -2.90 -5.44 -15.41
C LEU A 71 -2.17 -4.19 -14.90
N ILE A 72 -0.96 -3.94 -15.41
CA ILE A 72 -0.09 -2.86 -14.93
C ILE A 72 -0.44 -1.56 -15.66
N LEU A 73 -0.86 -0.56 -14.91
CA LEU A 73 -1.24 0.74 -15.44
C LEU A 73 0.02 1.56 -15.77
N LYS A 74 0.34 1.67 -17.06
CA LYS A 74 1.49 2.49 -17.52
C LYS A 74 1.16 3.98 -17.66
N TRP A 75 -0.10 4.29 -17.96
CA TRP A 75 -0.55 5.65 -18.28
C TRP A 75 -1.60 6.09 -17.26
N CYS A 76 -1.29 7.15 -16.53
CA CYS A 76 -2.15 7.68 -15.46
C CYS A 76 -3.06 8.80 -15.94
N LYS A 77 -2.63 9.52 -16.98
CA LYS A 77 -3.46 10.53 -17.63
C LYS A 77 -3.72 10.10 -19.05
N THR A 78 -4.96 9.71 -19.31
CA THR A 78 -5.48 9.46 -20.65
C THR A 78 -6.61 10.44 -20.92
N PHE A 79 -6.70 10.91 -22.16
CA PHE A 79 -7.76 11.80 -22.61
C PHE A 79 -8.52 11.13 -23.74
N THR A 80 -9.80 10.87 -23.53
CA THR A 80 -10.71 10.35 -24.55
C THR A 80 -11.40 11.51 -25.24
N ASN A 81 -11.06 11.77 -26.50
CA ASN A 81 -11.81 12.71 -27.32
C ASN A 81 -12.78 11.93 -28.20
N THR A 82 -14.08 12.21 -28.05
CA THR A 82 -15.12 11.63 -28.91
C THR A 82 -15.35 12.57 -30.08
N THR A 83 -14.80 12.20 -31.23
CA THR A 83 -14.99 12.96 -32.48
C THR A 83 -15.96 12.22 -33.39
N LEU A 84 -16.81 12.98 -34.07
CA LEU A 84 -17.62 12.46 -35.18
C LEU A 84 -16.70 12.16 -36.35
N MET A 85 -16.55 10.88 -36.66
CA MET A 85 -15.76 10.42 -37.79
C MET A 85 -16.65 9.67 -38.77
N ASN A 86 -16.28 9.77 -40.03
CA ASN A 86 -16.93 9.04 -41.12
C ASN A 86 -16.37 7.62 -41.12
N VAL A 87 -17.22 6.63 -40.88
CA VAL A 87 -16.84 5.21 -40.84
C VAL A 87 -17.56 4.46 -41.95
N THR A 88 -16.82 3.64 -42.69
CA THR A 88 -17.37 2.77 -43.73
C THR A 88 -18.01 1.53 -43.11
N VAL A 89 -19.26 1.26 -43.47
CA VAL A 89 -20.03 0.08 -43.05
C VAL A 89 -20.35 -0.80 -44.26
N PRO A 90 -20.44 -2.14 -44.07
CA PRO A 90 -20.63 -3.08 -45.17
C PRO A 90 -22.04 -3.05 -45.79
N GLY A 91 -23.01 -2.37 -45.16
CA GLY A 91 -24.38 -2.27 -45.67
C GLY A 91 -25.21 -1.19 -44.97
N PRO A 92 -26.34 -0.77 -45.56
CA PRO A 92 -27.21 0.29 -45.05
C PRO A 92 -27.92 -0.07 -43.74
N GLU A 93 -28.09 -1.35 -43.43
CA GLU A 93 -28.64 -1.81 -42.14
C GLU A 93 -27.74 -1.53 -40.92
N ASN A 94 -26.44 -1.29 -41.14
CA ASN A 94 -25.48 -0.98 -40.07
C ASN A 94 -25.31 0.54 -39.83
N CYS A 95 -26.11 1.37 -40.50
CA CYS A 95 -26.13 2.82 -40.28
C CYS A 95 -26.88 3.16 -38.98
N THR A 96 -26.32 4.07 -38.17
CA THR A 96 -26.97 4.51 -36.91
C THR A 96 -28.25 5.31 -37.16
N SER A 97 -28.34 6.01 -38.30
CA SER A 97 -29.59 6.61 -38.77
C SER A 97 -29.61 6.75 -40.30
N PRO A 98 -30.78 6.71 -40.96
CA PRO A 98 -30.89 6.87 -42.42
C PRO A 98 -30.41 8.23 -42.93
N THR A 99 -30.52 9.28 -42.11
CA THR A 99 -30.16 10.67 -42.43
C THR A 99 -28.67 10.96 -42.35
N LEU A 100 -27.90 10.11 -41.68
CA LEU A 100 -26.44 10.26 -41.50
C LEU A 100 -25.67 9.18 -42.28
N CYS A 101 -26.28 8.60 -43.31
CA CYS A 101 -25.67 7.58 -44.16
C CYS A 101 -25.65 8.03 -45.63
N TRP A 102 -24.51 7.92 -46.29
CA TRP A 102 -24.36 8.24 -47.70
C TRP A 102 -23.47 7.21 -48.40
N PHE A 103 -23.57 7.16 -49.73
CA PHE A 103 -22.86 6.20 -50.58
C PHE A 103 -21.75 6.91 -51.34
N ASP A 104 -20.54 6.36 -51.30
CA ASP A 104 -19.42 6.78 -52.14
C ASP A 104 -18.89 5.55 -52.88
N GLY A 105 -19.28 5.39 -54.14
CA GLY A 105 -19.01 4.19 -54.93
C GLY A 105 -19.67 2.92 -54.37
N ASN A 106 -18.87 1.89 -54.10
CA ASN A 106 -19.32 0.59 -53.56
C ASN A 106 -19.32 0.55 -52.02
N GLN A 107 -19.11 1.68 -51.34
CA GLN A 107 -19.00 1.75 -49.89
C GLN A 107 -20.10 2.64 -49.29
N THR A 108 -20.65 2.21 -48.16
CA THR A 108 -21.65 2.97 -47.39
C THR A 108 -20.94 3.64 -46.22
N ILE A 109 -21.10 4.95 -46.05
CA ILE A 109 -20.42 5.74 -45.04
C ILE A 109 -21.45 6.25 -44.03
N THR A 110 -21.16 6.13 -42.74
CA THR A 110 -22.00 6.65 -41.66
C THR A 110 -21.19 7.51 -40.68
N LEU A 111 -21.83 8.54 -40.12
CA LEU A 111 -21.27 9.32 -39.02
C LEU A 111 -21.42 8.54 -37.71
N LYS A 112 -20.29 8.14 -37.12
CA LYS A 112 -20.26 7.46 -35.83
C LYS A 112 -19.39 8.24 -34.85
N ASN A 113 -19.82 8.28 -33.59
CA ASN A 113 -19.00 8.75 -32.48
C ASN A 113 -17.86 7.75 -32.26
N VAL A 114 -16.64 8.17 -32.61
CA VAL A 114 -15.43 7.38 -32.37
C VAL A 114 -14.65 8.05 -31.24
N SER A 115 -14.46 7.32 -30.15
CA SER A 115 -13.61 7.74 -29.04
C SER A 115 -12.16 7.40 -29.34
N VAL A 116 -11.30 8.41 -29.45
CA VAL A 116 -9.85 8.23 -29.59
C VAL A 116 -9.19 8.55 -28.25
N THR A 117 -8.36 7.62 -27.77
CA THR A 117 -7.66 7.71 -26.49
C THR A 117 -6.25 8.24 -26.70
N TYR A 118 -5.92 9.38 -26.08
CA TYR A 118 -4.58 9.98 -26.10
C TYR A 118 -3.89 9.76 -24.75
N ASN A 119 -2.65 9.29 -24.80
CA ASN A 119 -1.82 9.06 -23.62
C ASN A 119 -1.02 10.33 -23.31
N LEU A 120 -1.28 10.96 -22.16
CA LEU A 120 -0.67 12.24 -21.78
C LEU A 120 0.53 12.04 -20.85
N GLU A 121 0.35 11.30 -19.76
CA GLU A 121 1.37 11.16 -18.70
C GLU A 121 1.46 9.71 -18.22
N LYS A 122 2.70 9.22 -18.13
CA LYS A 122 3.02 7.91 -17.54
C LYS A 122 2.87 7.96 -16.02
N CYS A 123 2.51 6.82 -15.44
CA CYS A 123 2.42 6.67 -14.00
C CYS A 123 3.79 6.72 -13.31
N LYS A 124 3.81 7.09 -12.03
CA LYS A 124 5.06 7.19 -11.24
C LYS A 124 5.17 6.00 -10.29
N HIS A 125 5.55 4.84 -10.83
CA HIS A 125 5.81 3.63 -10.03
C HIS A 125 7.05 2.90 -10.55
N LEU A 126 7.67 2.05 -9.72
CA LEU A 126 8.96 1.42 -10.00
C LEU A 126 9.00 0.61 -11.33
N PHE A 127 7.87 0.03 -11.72
CA PHE A 127 7.74 -0.84 -12.89
C PHE A 127 7.17 -0.17 -14.15
N VAL A 128 7.09 1.18 -14.22
CA VAL A 128 6.43 1.86 -15.35
C VAL A 128 7.14 1.68 -16.69
N ASP A 129 8.48 1.75 -16.69
CA ASP A 129 9.31 1.65 -17.90
C ASP A 129 9.92 0.26 -18.10
N VAL A 130 9.51 -0.71 -17.29
CA VAL A 130 10.06 -2.05 -17.34
C VAL A 130 9.25 -2.89 -18.34
N ALA A 131 9.91 -3.40 -19.37
CA ALA A 131 9.31 -4.26 -20.40
C ALA A 131 9.23 -5.73 -19.93
N LEU A 132 8.66 -5.97 -18.75
CA LEU A 132 8.43 -7.31 -18.21
C LEU A 132 6.96 -7.72 -18.35
N SER A 133 6.71 -9.03 -18.41
CA SER A 133 5.36 -9.58 -18.32
C SER A 133 4.80 -9.36 -16.90
N ASP A 134 3.50 -9.09 -16.80
CA ASP A 134 2.78 -8.90 -15.53
C ASP A 134 3.04 -10.04 -14.53
N LEU A 135 3.17 -11.27 -15.02
CA LEU A 135 3.50 -12.44 -14.20
C LEU A 135 4.93 -12.37 -13.62
N ALA A 136 5.90 -11.92 -14.41
CA ALA A 136 7.28 -11.79 -13.94
C ALA A 136 7.40 -10.72 -12.84
N VAL A 137 6.70 -9.59 -13.00
CA VAL A 137 6.63 -8.55 -11.96
C VAL A 137 5.99 -9.11 -10.69
N GLY A 138 4.88 -9.86 -10.82
CA GLY A 138 4.24 -10.54 -9.68
C GLY A 138 5.18 -11.50 -8.95
N LEU A 139 5.97 -12.30 -9.67
CA LEU A 139 6.95 -13.22 -9.07
C LEU A 139 8.09 -12.49 -8.34
N ILE A 140 8.58 -11.38 -8.89
CA ILE A 140 9.61 -10.55 -8.24
C ILE A 140 9.05 -9.96 -6.95
N LEU A 141 7.84 -9.40 -6.98
CA LEU A 141 7.18 -8.83 -5.80
C LEU A 141 6.94 -9.89 -4.72
N LEU A 142 6.52 -11.09 -5.12
CA LEU A 142 6.31 -12.22 -4.21
C LEU A 142 7.62 -12.69 -3.57
N ALA A 143 8.71 -12.78 -4.35
CA ALA A 143 10.01 -13.15 -3.81
C ALA A 143 10.53 -12.11 -2.82
N LEU A 144 10.40 -10.81 -3.15
CA LEU A 144 10.80 -9.72 -2.25
C LEU A 144 9.97 -9.69 -0.97
N SER A 145 8.65 -9.84 -1.06
CA SER A 145 7.76 -9.85 0.12
C SER A 145 8.06 -11.05 1.03
N LEU A 146 8.31 -12.22 0.45
CA LEU A 146 8.70 -13.40 1.21
C LEU A 146 10.05 -13.21 1.92
N LEU A 147 11.04 -12.64 1.25
CA LEU A 147 12.34 -12.32 1.87
C LEU A 147 12.19 -11.35 3.05
N VAL A 148 11.41 -10.28 2.87
CA VAL A 148 11.14 -9.30 3.93
C VAL A 148 10.41 -9.97 5.10
N LEU A 149 9.38 -10.77 4.84
CA LEU A 149 8.62 -11.47 5.87
C LEU A 149 9.49 -12.49 6.63
N CYS A 150 10.28 -13.29 5.92
CA CYS A 150 11.21 -14.24 6.52
C CYS A 150 12.26 -13.52 7.38
N SER A 151 12.83 -12.42 6.88
CA SER A 151 13.80 -11.63 7.65
C SER A 151 13.17 -11.04 8.91
N CYS A 152 11.95 -10.49 8.81
CA CYS A 152 11.18 -9.96 9.94
C CYS A 152 10.93 -11.03 11.00
N LEU A 153 10.51 -12.23 10.59
CA LEU A 153 10.27 -13.34 11.52
C LEU A 153 11.56 -13.76 12.25
N VAL A 154 12.69 -13.87 11.54
CA VAL A 154 13.99 -14.19 12.14
C VAL A 154 14.44 -13.09 13.09
N LEU A 155 14.25 -11.82 12.73
CA LEU A 155 14.57 -10.67 13.58
C LEU A 155 13.72 -10.69 14.85
N ILE A 156 12.41 -10.95 14.77
CA ILE A 156 11.54 -11.05 15.94
C ILE A 156 12.00 -12.18 16.86
N VAL A 157 12.30 -13.36 16.32
CA VAL A 157 12.79 -14.49 17.12
C VAL A 157 14.13 -14.16 17.79
N LYS A 158 15.05 -13.51 17.07
CA LYS A 158 16.33 -13.07 17.64
C LYS A 158 16.15 -11.99 18.69
N LEU A 159 15.27 -11.03 18.47
CA LEU A 159 14.96 -9.98 19.44
C LEU A 159 14.35 -10.56 20.71
N LEU A 160 13.40 -11.48 20.57
CA LEU A 160 12.78 -12.16 21.71
C LEU A 160 13.81 -12.98 22.50
N ASN A 161 14.63 -13.78 21.81
CA ASN A 161 15.65 -14.62 22.45
C ASN A 161 16.80 -13.79 23.04
N SER A 162 17.17 -12.67 22.41
CA SER A 162 18.13 -11.70 22.93
C SER A 162 17.59 -10.98 24.16
N MET A 163 16.30 -10.65 24.20
CA MET A 163 15.66 -10.06 25.37
C MET A 163 15.56 -11.04 26.54
N LEU A 164 15.34 -12.33 26.27
CA LEU A 164 15.27 -13.39 27.28
C LEU A 164 16.63 -13.73 27.90
N LYS A 165 17.75 -13.56 27.17
CA LYS A 165 19.11 -13.84 27.65
C LYS A 165 19.99 -12.60 27.91
N GLY A 166 19.52 -11.41 27.57
CA GLY A 166 20.33 -10.19 27.52
C GLY A 166 20.60 -9.52 28.88
N GLN A 167 21.53 -8.56 28.85
CA GLN A 167 22.01 -7.75 29.98
C GLN A 167 20.90 -7.05 30.78
N VAL A 168 19.73 -6.86 30.17
CA VAL A 168 18.53 -6.30 30.80
C VAL A 168 18.00 -7.21 31.91
N ALA A 169 18.06 -8.53 31.77
CA ALA A 169 17.73 -9.46 32.87
C ALA A 169 18.73 -9.34 34.04
N GLY A 170 20.00 -9.06 33.75
CA GLY A 170 21.04 -8.79 34.76
C GLY A 170 20.83 -7.46 35.48
N ILE A 171 20.38 -6.42 34.78
CA ILE A 171 20.03 -5.11 35.36
C ILE A 171 18.77 -5.22 36.22
N ILE A 172 17.73 -5.92 35.75
CA ILE A 172 16.52 -6.21 36.54
C ILE A 172 16.88 -7.01 37.79
N LYS A 173 17.69 -8.08 37.66
CA LYS A 173 18.15 -8.88 38.81
C LYS A 173 19.02 -8.06 39.75
N LYS A 174 19.86 -7.15 39.24
CA LYS A 174 20.70 -6.29 40.08
C LYS A 174 19.87 -5.25 40.83
N ILE A 175 18.86 -4.66 40.20
CA ILE A 175 17.91 -3.71 40.83
C ILE A 175 17.00 -4.42 41.85
N LEU A 176 16.50 -5.62 41.55
CA LEU A 176 15.69 -6.42 42.48
C LEU A 176 16.49 -7.05 43.62
N ASN A 177 17.78 -7.34 43.40
CA ASN A 177 18.68 -7.96 44.37
C ASN A 177 19.63 -6.95 45.03
N THR A 178 19.42 -5.64 44.85
CA THR A 178 20.00 -4.63 45.74
C THR A 178 18.98 -4.33 46.83
N ASP A 179 19.09 -5.03 47.95
CA ASP A 179 18.65 -4.48 49.22
C ASP A 179 19.51 -3.24 49.48
N PHE A 180 18.98 -2.06 49.16
CA PHE A 180 19.65 -0.81 49.49
C PHE A 180 19.74 -0.70 51.01
N PRO A 181 20.95 -0.69 51.61
CA PRO A 181 21.07 -0.56 53.04
C PRO A 181 20.53 0.80 53.49
N PHE A 182 20.00 0.81 54.72
CA PHE A 182 19.41 1.96 55.41
C PHE A 182 20.19 3.27 55.15
N PRO A 183 19.55 4.45 54.91
CA PRO A 183 18.17 4.81 55.29
C PRO A 183 17.10 4.87 54.18
N PHE A 184 17.40 4.51 52.93
CA PHE A 184 16.46 4.74 51.79
C PHE A 184 15.59 3.52 51.40
N GLY A 185 15.46 2.50 52.24
CA GLY A 185 14.66 1.29 51.93
C GLY A 185 13.15 1.53 51.77
N TRP A 186 12.59 2.57 52.41
CA TRP A 186 11.17 2.94 52.31
C TRP A 186 10.79 3.50 50.93
N VAL A 187 11.72 4.17 50.25
CA VAL A 187 11.48 4.80 48.93
C VAL A 187 11.27 3.74 47.85
N VAL A 188 11.93 2.58 47.97
CA VAL A 188 11.78 1.46 47.05
C VAL A 188 10.35 0.93 47.04
N GLY A 189 9.67 0.90 48.19
CA GLY A 189 8.27 0.50 48.31
C GLY A 189 7.32 1.44 47.56
N TYR A 190 7.53 2.76 47.64
CA TYR A 190 6.72 3.70 46.85
C TYR A 190 7.02 3.67 45.37
N ILE A 191 8.28 3.54 44.98
CA ILE A 191 8.65 3.41 43.56
C ILE A 191 8.04 2.13 42.98
N ALA A 192 8.00 1.03 43.74
CA ALA A 192 7.35 -0.22 43.32
C ALA A 192 5.83 -0.06 43.14
N ILE A 193 5.15 0.67 44.03
CA ILE A 193 3.72 0.97 43.89
C ILE A 193 3.45 1.89 42.69
N LEU A 194 4.32 2.89 42.45
CA LEU A 194 4.20 3.84 41.35
C LEU A 194 4.47 3.21 39.98
N VAL A 195 5.34 2.18 39.93
CA VAL A 195 5.62 1.39 38.72
C VAL A 195 4.60 0.26 38.51
N GLY A 196 3.96 -0.23 39.57
CA GLY A 196 2.96 -1.32 39.49
C GLY A 196 1.52 -0.86 39.23
N ALA A 197 1.22 0.43 39.44
CA ALA A 197 -0.10 1.01 39.19
C ALA A 197 -0.24 1.69 37.81
N GLY A 198 0.76 1.51 36.92
CA GLY A 198 0.78 2.04 35.54
C GLY A 198 0.87 0.95 34.49
#